data_AF-A0A938QHC8-F1
#
_entry.id   AF-A0A938QHC8-F1
#
_cell.length_a   1.000
_cell.length_b   1.000
_cell.length_c   1.000
_cell.angle_alpha   90.00
_cell.angle_beta   90.00
_cell.angle_gamma   90.00
#
_symmetry.space_group_name_H-M   'P 1'
#
loop_
_entity.id
_entity.type
_entity.pdbx_description
1 polymer ?
#
loop_
_entity_poly.entity_id
_entity_poly.type
_entity_poly.pdbx_seq_one_letter_code
_entity_poly.pdbx_strand_id
1 'polypeptide(L)'
;MPNNLTLRLTAVGQIIVSRNRRLSQPWRWGRAVVMTLVMAAAGIILTSVFWAYADLQNITLSYQISQAQETQKQLLDMNNKLRIELANLKGISRLEKLAAEYGMGAPQPHQVVKLP
;
A
#
# COMPACT_ATOMS: atom_id res chain seq x y z
N MET A 1 80.16 48.43 4.54
CA MET A 1 79.11 48.50 3.49
C MET A 1 78.94 47.10 2.90
N PRO A 2 77.73 46.65 2.50
CA PRO A 2 76.82 45.82 3.29
C PRO A 2 76.82 44.30 2.94
N ASN A 3 76.85 43.42 3.95
CA ASN A 3 76.72 41.95 3.80
C ASN A 3 75.38 41.39 4.33
N ASN A 4 74.36 42.24 4.49
CA ASN A 4 73.10 41.88 5.17
C ASN A 4 71.93 41.53 4.22
N LEU A 5 72.14 41.54 2.90
CA LEU A 5 71.09 41.25 1.91
C LEU A 5 71.00 39.78 1.48
N THR A 6 72.02 38.97 1.75
CA THR A 6 72.06 37.56 1.29
C THR A 6 71.37 36.57 2.24
N LEU A 7 71.08 36.96 3.48
CA LEU A 7 70.47 36.07 4.48
C LEU A 7 68.93 36.07 4.46
N ARG A 8 68.29 36.99 3.73
CA ARG A 8 66.82 37.07 3.68
C ARG A 8 66.16 36.33 2.51
N LEU A 9 66.89 36.03 1.43
CA LEU A 9 66.31 35.27 0.31
C LEU A 9 66.22 33.76 0.58
N THR A 10 67.09 33.21 1.42
CA THR A 10 67.08 31.78 1.76
C THR A 10 65.96 31.40 2.72
N ALA A 11 65.49 32.35 3.55
CA ALA A 11 64.39 32.12 4.49
C ALA A 11 63.01 32.10 3.79
N VAL A 12 62.85 32.84 2.68
CA VAL A 12 61.59 32.88 1.92
C VAL A 12 61.38 31.61 1.08
N GLY A 13 62.46 30.96 0.62
CA GLY A 13 62.37 29.71 -0.15
C GLY A 13 61.88 28.50 0.65
N GLN A 14 62.04 28.50 1.98
CA GLN A 14 61.69 27.36 2.84
C GLN A 14 60.20 27.33 3.25
N ILE A 15 59.49 28.46 3.15
CA ILE A 15 58.05 28.54 3.48
C ILE A 15 57.19 28.04 2.30
N ILE A 16 57.76 27.97 1.09
CA ILE A 16 57.10 27.47 -0.13
C ILE A 16 57.46 26.00 -0.40
N VAL A 17 58.28 25.36 0.45
CA VAL A 17 58.46 23.90 0.38
C VAL A 17 57.16 23.27 0.86
N SER A 18 56.32 23.00 -0.13
CA SER A 18 55.07 22.28 -0.03
C SER A 18 55.21 21.19 1.01
N ARG A 19 54.39 21.31 2.04
CA ARG A 19 54.03 20.25 2.96
C ARG A 19 53.42 19.15 2.12
N ASN A 20 54.29 18.38 1.47
CA ASN A 20 53.98 17.17 0.75
C ASN A 20 53.49 16.23 1.83
N ARG A 21 52.19 16.31 2.11
CA ARG A 21 51.49 15.39 2.99
C ARG A 21 51.70 14.06 2.32
N ARG A 22 52.78 13.37 2.74
CA ARG A 22 52.90 11.94 2.60
C ARG A 22 51.66 11.39 3.28
N LEU A 23 50.62 11.22 2.48
CA LEU A 23 49.57 10.27 2.71
C LEU A 23 50.28 8.92 2.61
N SER A 24 51.06 8.58 3.63
CA SER A 24 51.34 7.20 4.00
C SER A 24 50.03 6.62 4.52
N GLN A 25 49.04 6.61 3.62
CA GLN A 25 47.75 6.00 3.83
C GLN A 25 48.07 4.50 3.78
N PRO A 26 47.88 3.75 4.86
CA PRO A 26 48.19 2.33 4.83
C PRO A 26 47.23 1.74 3.82
N TRP A 27 47.77 1.10 2.79
CA TRP A 27 47.04 0.48 1.68
C TRP A 27 45.78 -0.32 2.10
N ARG A 28 45.75 -0.82 3.35
CA ARG A 28 44.61 -1.49 4.00
C ARG A 28 43.40 -0.59 4.31
N TRP A 29 43.61 0.69 4.67
CA TRP A 29 42.53 1.63 5.00
C TRP A 29 41.78 2.09 3.75
N GLY A 30 42.49 2.27 2.62
CA GLY A 30 41.84 2.55 1.34
C GLY A 30 40.91 1.42 0.89
N ARG A 31 41.37 0.16 1.01
CA ARG A 31 40.54 -1.02 0.69
C ARG A 31 39.31 -1.13 1.60
N ALA A 32 39.46 -0.90 2.89
CA ALA A 32 38.33 -0.92 3.83
C ALA A 32 37.28 0.16 3.48
N VAL A 33 37.72 1.39 3.21
CA VAL A 33 36.82 2.49 2.82
C VAL A 33 36.08 2.17 1.51
N VAL A 34 36.79 1.66 0.50
CA VAL A 34 36.17 1.26 -0.77
C VAL A 34 35.17 0.12 -0.55
N MET A 35 35.51 -0.89 0.26
CA MET A 35 34.63 -2.01 0.56
C MET A 35 33.37 -1.56 1.33
N THR A 36 33.50 -0.63 2.27
CA THR A 36 32.34 -0.04 2.96
C THR A 36 31.45 0.77 2.02
N LEU A 37 32.04 1.52 1.08
CA LEU A 37 31.29 2.28 0.08
C LEU A 37 30.51 1.34 -0.85
N VAL A 38 31.15 0.26 -1.30
CA VAL A 38 30.52 -0.77 -2.15
C VAL A 38 29.38 -1.47 -1.42
N MET A 39 29.57 -1.85 -0.15
CA MET A 39 28.50 -2.44 0.65
C MET A 39 27.34 -1.46 0.88
N ALA A 40 27.63 -0.18 1.15
CA ALA A 40 26.60 0.83 1.31
C ALA A 40 25.81 1.02 0.00
N ALA A 41 26.49 1.09 -1.14
CA ALA A 41 25.85 1.18 -2.46
C ALA A 41 24.99 -0.06 -2.76
N ALA A 42 25.51 -1.26 -2.50
CA ALA A 42 24.74 -2.50 -2.65
C ALA A 42 23.51 -2.53 -1.73
N GLY A 43 23.65 -2.06 -0.49
CA GLY A 43 22.54 -1.93 0.46
C GLY A 43 21.44 -1.02 -0.06
N ILE A 44 21.78 0.15 -0.61
CA ILE A 44 20.82 1.09 -1.19
C ILE A 44 20.10 0.48 -2.41
N ILE A 45 20.83 -0.25 -3.25
CA ILE A 45 20.23 -0.91 -4.42
C ILE A 45 19.26 -2.01 -3.96
N LEU A 46 19.66 -2.85 -3.01
CA LEU A 46 18.80 -3.93 -2.51
C LEU A 46 17.55 -3.39 -1.81
N THR A 47 17.67 -2.35 -0.99
CA THR A 47 16.50 -1.75 -0.32
C THR A 47 15.57 -1.06 -1.30
N SER A 48 16.09 -0.40 -2.34
CA SER A 48 15.24 0.24 -3.36
C SER A 48 14.46 -0.79 -4.19
N VAL A 49 15.11 -1.90 -4.59
CA VAL A 49 14.43 -3.01 -5.28
C VAL A 49 13.38 -3.66 -4.38
N PHE A 50 13.73 -3.92 -3.12
CA PHE A 50 12.78 -4.50 -2.16
C PHE A 50 11.58 -3.59 -1.92
N TRP A 51 11.80 -2.28 -1.82
CA TRP A 51 10.74 -1.31 -1.65
C TRP A 51 9.80 -1.24 -2.86
N ALA A 52 10.35 -1.21 -4.07
CA ALA A 52 9.55 -1.24 -5.30
C ALA A 52 8.71 -2.53 -5.40
N TYR A 53 9.27 -3.67 -4.98
CA TYR A 53 8.53 -4.93 -4.94
C TYR A 53 7.40 -4.92 -3.90
N ALA A 54 7.66 -4.39 -2.70
CA ALA A 54 6.66 -4.27 -1.65
C ALA A 54 5.50 -3.33 -2.05
N ASP A 55 5.80 -2.24 -2.76
CA ASP A 55 4.80 -1.32 -3.28
C ASP A 55 3.89 -2.00 -4.32
N LEU A 56 4.47 -2.77 -5.24
CA LEU A 56 3.69 -3.56 -6.20
C LEU A 56 2.77 -4.57 -5.50
N GLN A 57 3.27 -5.23 -4.44
CA GLN A 57 2.46 -6.15 -3.65
C GLN A 57 1.30 -5.42 -2.93
N ASN A 58 1.54 -4.22 -2.42
CA ASN A 58 0.50 -3.41 -1.78
C ASN A 58 -0.60 -2.99 -2.76
N ILE A 59 -0.25 -2.63 -4.00
CA ILE A 59 -1.23 -2.29 -5.04
C ILE A 59 -2.12 -3.49 -5.36
N THR A 60 -1.53 -4.67 -5.55
CA THR A 60 -2.30 -5.89 -5.86
C THR A 60 -3.23 -6.30 -4.72
N LEU A 61 -2.76 -6.23 -3.47
CA LEU A 61 -3.58 -6.51 -2.29
C LEU A 61 -4.73 -5.50 -2.14
N SER A 62 -4.45 -4.21 -2.36
CA SER A 62 -5.47 -3.16 -2.29
C SER A 62 -6.55 -3.37 -3.35
N TYR A 63 -6.16 -3.78 -4.55
CA TYR A 63 -7.10 -4.11 -5.62
C TYR A 63 -7.97 -5.32 -5.27
N GLN A 64 -7.37 -6.39 -4.72
CA GLN A 64 -8.11 -7.56 -4.26
C GLN A 64 -9.10 -7.21 -3.14
N ILE A 65 -8.69 -6.38 -2.18
CA ILE A 65 -9.58 -5.88 -1.12
C ILE A 65 -10.75 -5.09 -1.72
N SER A 66 -10.47 -4.19 -2.68
CA SER A 66 -11.51 -3.40 -3.34
C SER A 66 -12.51 -4.29 -4.08
N GLN A 67 -12.03 -5.31 -4.81
CA GLN A 67 -12.93 -6.25 -5.48
C GLN A 67 -13.75 -7.06 -4.49
N ALA A 68 -13.14 -7.54 -3.40
CA ALA A 68 -13.86 -8.27 -2.35
C ALA A 68 -14.94 -7.40 -1.69
N GLN A 69 -14.67 -6.12 -1.46
CA GLN A 69 -15.66 -5.17 -0.93
C GLN A 69 -16.80 -4.92 -1.91
N GLU A 70 -16.51 -4.81 -3.20
CA GLU A 70 -17.53 -4.61 -4.22
C GLU A 70 -18.46 -5.82 -4.35
N THR A 71 -17.90 -7.03 -4.37
CA THR A 71 -18.70 -8.27 -4.38
C THR A 71 -19.55 -8.40 -3.12
N GLN A 72 -18.99 -8.08 -1.93
CA GLN A 72 -19.74 -8.07 -0.69
C GLN A 72 -20.93 -7.09 -0.76
N LYS A 73 -20.71 -5.88 -1.28
CA LYS A 73 -21.78 -4.89 -1.43
C LYS A 73 -22.88 -5.38 -2.37
N GLN A 74 -22.51 -5.95 -3.51
CA GLN A 74 -23.46 -6.51 -4.47
C GLN A 74 -24.31 -7.63 -3.85
N LEU A 75 -23.70 -8.52 -3.06
CA LEU A 75 -24.41 -9.58 -2.36
C LEU A 75 -25.38 -9.05 -1.30
N LEU A 76 -24.98 -8.02 -0.54
CA LEU A 76 -25.86 -7.37 0.44
C LEU A 76 -27.05 -6.68 -0.24
N ASP A 77 -26.81 -5.96 -1.33
CA ASP A 77 -27.87 -5.31 -2.09
C ASP A 77 -28.85 -6.35 -2.67
N MET A 78 -28.33 -7.46 -3.19
CA MET A 78 -29.17 -8.56 -3.69
C MET A 78 -30.00 -9.19 -2.56
N ASN A 79 -29.38 -9.45 -1.40
CA ASN A 79 -30.08 -10.02 -0.25
C ASN A 79 -31.23 -9.10 0.22
N ASN A 80 -30.97 -7.79 0.29
CA ASN A 80 -31.98 -6.80 0.65
C ASN A 80 -33.15 -6.79 -0.36
N LYS A 81 -32.85 -6.81 -1.67
CA LYS A 81 -33.88 -6.91 -2.70
C LYS A 81 -34.73 -8.17 -2.56
N LEU A 82 -34.09 -9.33 -2.40
CA LEU A 82 -34.77 -10.60 -2.21
C LEU A 82 -35.66 -10.61 -0.96
N ARG A 83 -35.22 -9.99 0.14
CA ARG A 83 -36.03 -9.86 1.35
C ARG A 83 -37.28 -9.00 1.12
N ILE A 84 -37.13 -7.89 0.39
CA ILE A 84 -38.26 -7.02 0.03
C ILE A 84 -39.23 -7.76 -0.89
N GLU A 85 -38.73 -8.46 -1.91
CA GLU A 85 -39.54 -9.27 -2.81
C GLU A 85 -40.29 -10.37 -2.04
N LEU A 86 -39.61 -11.08 -1.14
CA LEU A 86 -40.23 -12.10 -0.31
C LEU A 86 -41.32 -11.50 0.58
N ALA A 87 -41.06 -10.37 1.23
CA ALA A 87 -42.06 -9.67 2.05
C ALA A 87 -43.27 -9.23 1.22
N ASN A 88 -43.04 -8.72 0.01
CA ASN A 88 -44.11 -8.37 -0.93
C ASN A 88 -44.90 -9.61 -1.37
N LEU A 89 -44.21 -10.71 -1.69
CA LEU A 89 -44.84 -11.98 -2.08
C LEU A 89 -45.73 -12.54 -0.96
N LYS A 90 -45.28 -12.44 0.29
CA LYS A 90 -46.03 -12.85 1.49
C LYS A 90 -47.02 -11.80 1.99
N GLY A 91 -47.06 -10.61 1.38
CA GLY A 91 -47.91 -9.52 1.81
C GLY A 91 -49.38 -9.93 1.75
N ILE A 92 -50.08 -9.88 2.89
CA ILE A 92 -51.48 -10.29 3.02
C ILE A 92 -52.37 -9.55 2.02
N SER A 93 -52.18 -8.23 1.86
CA SER A 93 -52.93 -7.42 0.90
C SER A 93 -52.73 -7.85 -0.56
N ARG A 94 -51.54 -8.34 -0.92
CA ARG A 94 -51.27 -8.89 -2.25
C ARG A 94 -51.92 -10.26 -2.40
N LEU A 95 -51.84 -11.10 -1.36
CA LEU A 95 -52.47 -12.42 -1.34
C LEU A 95 -53.99 -12.34 -1.40
N GLU A 96 -54.63 -11.39 -0.71
CA GLU A 96 -56.07 -11.14 -0.76
C GLU A 96 -56.53 -10.69 -2.15
N LYS A 97 -55.76 -9.79 -2.80
CA LYS A 97 -56.03 -9.40 -4.19
C LYS A 97 -55.93 -10.59 -5.14
N LEU A 98 -54.87 -11.40 -5.02
CA LEU A 98 -54.74 -12.62 -5.82
C LEU A 98 -55.87 -13.61 -5.53
N ALA A 99 -56.22 -13.81 -4.26
CA ALA A 99 -57.29 -14.70 -3.86
C ALA A 99 -58.64 -14.27 -4.45
N ALA A 100 -58.92 -12.97 -4.50
CA ALA A 100 -60.11 -12.45 -5.17
C ALA A 100 -60.09 -12.70 -6.69
N GLU A 101 -58.94 -12.55 -7.34
CA GLU A 101 -58.77 -12.76 -8.79
C GLU A 101 -58.92 -14.24 -9.20
N TYR A 102 -58.41 -15.16 -8.37
CA TYR A 102 -58.51 -16.61 -8.60
C TYR A 102 -59.76 -17.26 -7.98
N GLY A 103 -60.70 -16.48 -7.44
CA GLY A 103 -61.91 -17.00 -6.81
C GLY A 103 -61.68 -17.80 -5.52
N MET A 104 -60.49 -17.67 -4.92
CA MET A 104 -60.08 -18.26 -3.64
C MET A 104 -60.28 -17.29 -2.46
N GLY A 105 -61.20 -16.35 -2.58
CA GLY A 105 -61.53 -15.38 -1.53
C GLY A 105 -62.07 -16.05 -0.26
N ALA A 106 -62.25 -15.25 0.80
CA ALA A 106 -62.76 -15.75 2.07
C ALA A 106 -64.08 -16.54 1.87
N PRO A 107 -64.21 -17.73 2.50
CA PRO A 107 -65.40 -18.56 2.34
C PRO A 107 -66.62 -17.79 2.83
N GLN A 108 -67.68 -17.82 2.04
CA GLN A 108 -68.91 -17.14 2.44
C GLN A 108 -69.55 -17.86 3.63
N PRO A 109 -70.38 -17.16 4.45
CA PRO A 109 -70.95 -17.73 5.67
C PRO A 109 -71.72 -19.04 5.49
N HIS A 110 -72.27 -19.26 4.29
CA HIS A 110 -73.01 -20.46 3.92
C HIS A 110 -72.11 -21.66 3.53
N GLN A 111 -70.81 -21.45 3.37
CA GLN A 111 -69.82 -22.48 3.02
C GLN A 111 -69.05 -23.02 4.25
N VAL A 112 -69.27 -22.43 5.44
CA VAL A 112 -68.57 -22.81 6.68
C VAL A 112 -69.46 -23.73 7.52
N VAL A 113 -69.02 -24.98 7.71
CA VAL A 113 -69.68 -25.95 8.61
C VAL A 113 -68.91 -26.01 9.92
N LYS A 114 -69.56 -25.67 11.05
CA LYS A 114 -69.00 -25.91 12.39
C LYS A 114 -69.26 -27.37 12.79
N LEU A 115 -68.19 -28.12 12.97
CA LEU A 115 -68.22 -29.46 13.55
C LEU A 115 -68.26 -29.37 15.09
N PRO A 116 -68.95 -30.30 15.78
CA PRO A 116 -69.04 -30.34 17.25
C PRO A 116 -67.73 -30.69 17.95
#